data_AF-S7RMW2-F1
#
_entry.id   AF-S7RMW2-F1
#
_cell.length_a   1.000
_cell.length_b   1.000
_cell.length_c   1.000
_cell.angle_alpha   90.00
_cell.angle_beta   90.00
_cell.angle_gamma   90.00
#
_symmetry.space_group_name_H-M   'P 1'
#
loop_
_entity.id
_entity.type
_entity.pdbx_description
1 polymer ?
#
loop_
_entity_poly.entity_id
_entity_poly.type
_entity_poly.pdbx_seq_one_letter_code
_entity_poly.pdbx_strand_id
1 'polypeptide(L)'
;MRSFLVPVAFACALAGRVAALSIAVAGINGNLTASQFLDVPEPLKTQCTTQCNPANNAIQACGTDDACLCNNATVSAITACQQCMFNQLIAENIPMPDPRAGSSAALTAYATACAGVGQVVNTTQVTLSIPSNWDGPFGVGLNTGGTVVTVAVGGLLGFGAIMILSNM
;
A
#
# COMPACT_ATOMS: atom_id res chain seq x y z
N MET A 1 -39.47 -21.49 33.25
CA MET A 1 -39.23 -20.07 32.90
C MET A 1 -37.72 -19.82 32.87
N ARG A 2 -37.02 -20.33 31.86
CA ARG A 2 -35.57 -20.17 31.63
C ARG A 2 -35.37 -20.20 30.12
N SER A 3 -34.49 -19.35 29.59
CA SER A 3 -34.05 -19.28 28.18
C SER A 3 -34.65 -18.21 27.24
N PHE A 4 -34.96 -17.01 27.74
CA PHE A 4 -35.09 -15.81 26.87
C PHE A 4 -33.87 -14.87 26.89
N LEU A 5 -32.84 -15.16 27.73
CA LEU A 5 -31.65 -14.29 27.86
C LEU A 5 -30.55 -14.57 26.81
N VAL A 6 -30.58 -15.71 26.13
CA VAL A 6 -29.55 -16.10 25.14
C VAL A 6 -29.64 -15.34 23.81
N PRO A 7 -30.82 -15.11 23.19
CA PRO A 7 -30.87 -14.42 21.89
C PRO A 7 -30.53 -12.92 22.00
N VAL A 8 -30.77 -12.29 23.16
CA VAL A 8 -30.48 -10.86 23.38
C VAL A 8 -28.98 -10.60 23.47
N ALA A 9 -28.21 -11.49 24.11
CA ALA A 9 -26.75 -11.38 24.15
C ALA A 9 -26.10 -11.55 22.76
N PHE A 10 -26.66 -12.42 21.92
CA PHE A 10 -26.19 -12.60 20.54
C PHE A 10 -26.53 -11.39 19.65
N ALA A 11 -27.71 -10.78 19.82
CA ALA A 11 -28.09 -9.57 19.09
C ALA A 11 -27.22 -8.35 19.47
N CYS A 12 -26.86 -8.19 20.75
CA CYS A 12 -25.94 -7.13 21.17
C CYS A 12 -24.51 -7.35 20.67
N ALA A 13 -24.04 -8.61 20.58
CA ALA A 13 -22.74 -8.93 20.01
C ALA A 13 -22.67 -8.70 18.49
N LEU A 14 -23.80 -8.82 17.77
CA LEU A 14 -23.88 -8.49 16.35
C LEU A 14 -24.04 -6.98 16.10
N ALA A 15 -24.79 -6.26 16.94
CA ALA A 15 -24.99 -4.82 16.81
C ALA A 15 -23.70 -4.01 17.01
N GLY A 16 -22.76 -4.52 17.82
CA GLY A 16 -21.43 -3.93 17.99
C GLY A 16 -20.55 -3.97 16.72
N ARG A 17 -20.89 -4.78 15.71
CA ARG A 17 -20.12 -4.86 14.45
C ARG A 17 -20.48 -3.78 13.43
N VAL A 18 -21.48 -2.95 13.70
CA VAL A 18 -21.95 -1.90 12.78
C VAL A 18 -21.26 -0.54 13.05
N ALA A 19 -20.67 -0.35 14.23
CA ALA A 19 -19.85 0.83 14.56
C ALA A 19 -18.36 0.53 14.40
N ALA A 20 -17.97 -0.01 13.24
CA ALA A 20 -16.58 -0.17 12.87
C ALA A 20 -16.18 0.97 11.92
N LEU A 21 -14.97 1.50 12.07
CA LEU A 21 -14.39 2.52 11.20
C LEU A 21 -14.76 2.30 9.72
N SER A 22 -15.52 3.25 9.18
CA SER A 22 -16.04 3.22 7.83
C SER A 22 -15.08 3.93 6.88
N ILE A 23 -14.38 3.16 6.05
CA ILE A 23 -13.38 3.68 5.12
C ILE A 23 -13.97 3.67 3.71
N ALA A 24 -14.09 4.85 3.09
CA ALA A 24 -14.57 5.00 1.72
C ALA A 24 -13.38 5.13 0.76
N VAL A 25 -13.05 4.04 0.05
CA VAL A 25 -11.96 4.02 -0.94
C VAL A 25 -12.50 4.31 -2.33
N ALA A 26 -11.88 5.24 -3.05
CA ALA A 26 -12.24 5.54 -4.42
C ALA A 26 -12.08 4.29 -5.32
N GLY A 27 -13.13 3.94 -6.07
CA GLY A 27 -13.16 2.74 -6.93
C GLY A 27 -13.86 1.52 -6.32
N ILE A 28 -14.29 1.59 -5.06
CA ILE A 28 -15.16 0.57 -4.43
C ILE A 28 -16.50 1.20 -4.07
N ASN A 29 -17.59 0.58 -4.54
CA ASN A 29 -18.94 1.01 -4.19
C ASN A 29 -19.30 0.47 -2.81
N GLY A 30 -18.98 1.21 -1.76
CA GLY A 30 -19.38 0.90 -0.39
C GLY A 30 -18.36 1.34 0.66
N ASN A 31 -18.77 1.22 1.93
CA ASN A 31 -17.89 1.45 3.07
C ASN A 31 -17.23 0.15 3.48
N LEU A 32 -15.91 0.19 3.65
CA LEU A 32 -15.10 -0.95 4.08
C LEU A 32 -14.82 -0.84 5.57
N THR A 33 -14.81 -1.98 6.25
CA THR A 33 -14.28 -2.06 7.61
C THR A 33 -12.75 -2.11 7.59
N ALA A 34 -12.11 -1.81 8.72
CA ALA A 34 -10.65 -1.92 8.85
C ALA A 34 -10.12 -3.33 8.51
N SER A 35 -10.86 -4.39 8.85
CA SER A 35 -10.50 -5.77 8.51
C SER A 35 -10.61 -6.08 7.01
N GLN A 36 -11.54 -5.44 6.30
CA GLN A 36 -11.67 -5.57 4.84
C GLN A 36 -10.67 -4.69 4.08
N PHE A 37 -10.10 -3.68 4.73
CA PHE A 37 -9.14 -2.79 4.08
C PHE A 37 -7.87 -3.51 3.61
N LEU A 38 -7.39 -4.48 4.38
CA LEU A 38 -6.19 -5.28 4.05
C LEU A 38 -6.51 -6.61 3.34
N ASP A 39 -7.79 -6.89 3.07
CA ASP A 39 -8.18 -8.12 2.37
C ASP A 39 -8.07 -7.96 0.86
N VAL A 40 -6.82 -7.93 0.41
CA VAL A 40 -6.39 -7.77 -0.99
C VAL A 40 -6.26 -9.14 -1.65
N PRO A 41 -6.61 -9.29 -2.94
CA PRO A 41 -6.42 -10.55 -3.67
C PRO A 41 -4.95 -11.01 -3.74
N GLU A 42 -4.78 -12.32 -3.90
CA GLU A 42 -3.49 -12.96 -4.18
C GLU A 42 -2.94 -12.54 -5.57
N PRO A 43 -1.61 -12.53 -5.78
CA PRO A 43 -0.54 -13.05 -4.91
C PRO A 43 0.07 -12.02 -3.92
N LEU A 44 -0.34 -10.75 -4.00
CA LEU A 44 0.25 -9.64 -3.24
C LEU A 44 0.15 -9.86 -1.72
N LYS A 45 -0.96 -10.45 -1.27
CA LYS A 45 -1.18 -10.78 0.14
C LYS A 45 -0.16 -11.78 0.65
N THR A 46 0.09 -12.87 -0.09
CA THR A 46 1.12 -13.85 0.29
C THR A 46 2.52 -13.23 0.27
N GLN A 47 2.88 -12.49 -0.77
CA GLN A 47 4.22 -11.90 -0.92
C GLN A 47 4.54 -10.85 0.15
N CYS A 48 3.55 -10.14 0.67
CA CYS A 48 3.70 -9.11 1.69
C CYS A 48 3.26 -9.54 3.10
N THR A 49 3.09 -10.85 3.33
CA THR A 49 2.61 -11.40 4.60
C THR A 49 3.41 -10.90 5.80
N THR A 50 4.74 -10.81 5.69
CA THR A 50 5.61 -10.37 6.79
C THR A 50 5.31 -8.93 7.24
N GLN A 51 5.00 -8.04 6.30
CA GLN A 51 4.68 -6.64 6.55
C GLN A 51 3.20 -6.44 6.88
N CYS A 52 2.32 -7.32 6.38
CA CYS A 52 0.88 -7.25 6.60
C CYS A 52 0.38 -7.96 7.86
N ASN A 53 1.10 -8.97 8.37
CA ASN A 53 0.74 -9.65 9.62
C ASN A 53 0.71 -8.71 10.84
N PRO A 54 1.69 -7.82 11.07
CA PRO A 54 1.61 -6.84 12.15
C PRO A 54 0.37 -5.95 12.06
N ALA A 55 0.01 -5.52 10.84
CA ALA A 55 -1.16 -4.70 10.60
C ALA A 55 -2.47 -5.46 10.87
N ASN A 56 -2.58 -6.69 10.37
CA ASN A 56 -3.73 -7.57 10.64
C ASN A 56 -3.88 -7.86 12.14
N ASN A 57 -2.78 -8.14 12.84
CA ASN A 57 -2.79 -8.37 14.28
C ASN A 57 -3.19 -7.12 15.06
N ALA A 58 -2.70 -5.94 14.67
CA ALA A 58 -3.09 -4.67 15.28
C ALA A 58 -4.59 -4.38 15.09
N ILE A 59 -5.12 -4.58 13.87
CA ILE A 59 -6.54 -4.42 13.58
C ILE A 59 -7.39 -5.41 14.39
N GLN A 60 -6.98 -6.68 14.46
CA GLN A 60 -7.68 -7.68 15.26
C GLN A 60 -7.65 -7.37 16.77
N ALA A 61 -6.52 -6.88 17.28
CA ALA A 61 -6.37 -6.47 18.67
C ALA A 61 -7.25 -5.25 19.01
N CYS A 62 -7.40 -4.31 18.08
CA CYS A 62 -8.24 -3.13 18.26
C CYS A 62 -9.75 -3.42 18.11
N GLY A 63 -10.13 -4.45 17.35
CA GLY A 63 -11.53 -4.83 17.17
C GLY A 63 -12.36 -3.72 16.53
N THR A 64 -13.26 -3.12 17.32
CA THR A 64 -14.15 -2.02 16.92
C THR A 64 -13.81 -0.70 17.61
N ASP A 65 -12.67 -0.62 18.29
CA ASP A 65 -12.21 0.62 18.90
C ASP A 65 -11.54 1.51 17.84
N ASP A 66 -12.30 2.50 17.35
CA ASP A 66 -11.84 3.42 16.33
C ASP A 66 -10.60 4.22 16.77
N ALA A 67 -10.45 4.53 18.06
CA ALA A 67 -9.27 5.23 18.56
C ALA A 67 -8.02 4.32 18.53
N CYS A 68 -8.19 3.03 18.81
CA CYS A 68 -7.12 2.05 18.68
C CYS A 68 -6.74 1.81 17.21
N LEU A 69 -7.73 1.69 16.32
CA LEU A 69 -7.52 1.51 14.88
C LEU A 69 -6.76 2.70 14.28
N CYS A 70 -7.09 3.91 14.72
CA CYS A 70 -6.47 5.14 14.25
C CYS A 70 -5.21 5.56 15.00
N ASN A 71 -4.70 4.72 15.90
CA ASN A 71 -3.47 5.03 16.60
C ASN A 71 -2.27 4.98 15.63
N ASN A 72 -1.20 5.69 16.01
CA ASN A 72 -0.02 5.85 15.17
C ASN A 72 0.65 4.50 14.82
N ALA A 73 0.69 3.56 15.77
CA ALA A 73 1.30 2.24 15.58
C ALA A 73 0.55 1.39 14.54
N THR A 74 -0.78 1.36 14.61
CA THR A 74 -1.67 0.65 13.68
C THR A 74 -1.57 1.26 12.29
N VAL A 75 -1.64 2.58 12.18
CA VAL A 75 -1.48 3.27 10.88
C VAL A 75 -0.11 3.01 10.27
N SER A 76 0.95 3.04 11.08
CA SER A 76 2.30 2.75 10.60
C SER A 76 2.43 1.30 10.10
N ALA A 77 1.81 0.35 10.78
CA ALA A 77 1.79 -1.05 10.35
C ALA A 77 1.00 -1.24 9.04
N ILE A 78 -0.17 -0.61 8.93
CA ILE A 78 -0.99 -0.62 7.71
C ILE A 78 -0.20 -0.02 6.54
N THR A 79 0.47 1.10 6.76
CA THR A 79 1.27 1.76 5.73
C THR A 79 2.46 0.90 5.31
N ALA A 80 3.13 0.23 6.24
CA ALA A 80 4.21 -0.70 5.90
C ALA A 80 3.73 -1.88 5.02
N CYS A 81 2.55 -2.42 5.30
CA CYS A 81 1.92 -3.43 4.45
C CYS A 81 1.63 -2.88 3.04
N GLN A 82 1.04 -1.69 2.95
CA GLN A 82 0.74 -1.01 1.68
C GLN A 82 2.01 -0.68 0.89
N GLN A 83 3.09 -0.28 1.58
CA GLN A 83 4.39 -0.02 0.97
C GLN A 83 4.99 -1.29 0.36
N CYS A 84 4.85 -2.44 1.01
CA CYS A 84 5.26 -3.71 0.42
C CYS A 84 4.46 -4.01 -0.86
N MET A 85 3.13 -3.89 -0.82
CA MET A 85 2.28 -4.16 -1.98
C MET A 85 2.63 -3.23 -3.15
N PHE A 86 2.83 -1.94 -2.87
CA PHE A 86 3.25 -0.96 -3.87
C PHE A 86 4.61 -1.32 -4.50
N ASN A 87 5.58 -1.73 -3.67
CA ASN A 87 6.88 -2.16 -4.17
C ASN A 87 6.78 -3.41 -5.05
N GLN A 88 5.90 -4.37 -4.72
CA GLN A 88 5.67 -5.57 -5.55
C GLN A 88 5.00 -5.23 -6.87
N LEU A 89 3.97 -4.36 -6.87
CA LEU A 89 3.33 -3.87 -8.09
C LEU A 89 4.35 -3.23 -9.05
N ILE A 90 5.28 -2.44 -8.49
CA ILE A 90 6.37 -1.83 -9.25
C ILE A 90 7.36 -2.89 -9.75
N ALA A 91 7.77 -3.83 -8.90
CA ALA A 91 8.75 -4.85 -9.23
C ALA A 91 8.27 -5.80 -10.34
N GLU A 92 6.99 -6.17 -10.30
CA GLU A 92 6.36 -7.02 -11.31
C GLU A 92 5.84 -6.24 -12.53
N ASN A 93 5.84 -4.89 -12.46
CA ASN A 93 5.31 -4.00 -13.47
C ASN A 93 3.87 -4.38 -13.90
N ILE A 94 3.04 -4.69 -12.91
CA ILE A 94 1.64 -5.06 -13.14
C ILE A 94 0.71 -3.91 -12.74
N PRO A 95 -0.42 -3.74 -13.44
CA PRO A 95 -1.43 -2.79 -13.02
C PRO A 95 -2.00 -3.22 -11.65
N MET A 96 -2.40 -2.24 -10.86
CA MET A 96 -3.03 -2.46 -9.56
C MET A 96 -4.32 -3.28 -9.74
N PRO A 97 -4.39 -4.54 -9.26
CA PRO A 97 -5.54 -5.41 -9.48
C PRO A 97 -6.73 -5.04 -8.59
N ASP A 98 -6.48 -4.35 -7.49
CA ASP A 98 -7.47 -3.90 -6.51
C ASP A 98 -7.13 -2.48 -6.06
N PRO A 99 -8.08 -1.51 -6.06
CA PRO A 99 -7.82 -0.12 -5.71
C PRO A 99 -7.33 0.09 -4.26
N ARG A 100 -7.38 -0.94 -3.40
CA ARG A 100 -6.84 -0.94 -2.04
C ARG A 100 -5.37 -1.34 -1.96
N ALA A 101 -4.83 -2.00 -2.99
CA ALA A 101 -3.51 -2.61 -2.96
C ALA A 101 -2.41 -1.60 -3.33
N GLY A 102 -1.54 -1.24 -2.40
CA GLY A 102 -0.44 -0.30 -2.63
C GLY A 102 -0.91 1.10 -3.03
N SER A 103 -2.04 1.56 -2.49
CA SER A 103 -2.70 2.80 -2.92
C SER A 103 -2.60 3.91 -1.89
N SER A 104 -1.95 5.02 -2.26
CA SER A 104 -1.90 6.24 -1.43
C SER A 104 -3.28 6.88 -1.27
N ALA A 105 -4.16 6.75 -2.28
CA ALA A 105 -5.54 7.19 -2.18
C ALA A 105 -6.31 6.37 -1.12
N ALA A 106 -6.09 5.05 -1.06
CA ALA A 106 -6.70 4.21 -0.03
C ALA A 106 -6.21 4.56 1.38
N LEU A 107 -4.91 4.85 1.55
CA LEU A 107 -4.35 5.33 2.82
C LEU A 107 -4.89 6.72 3.22
N THR A 108 -5.10 7.61 2.25
CA THR A 108 -5.73 8.92 2.48
C THR A 108 -7.18 8.77 2.93
N ALA A 109 -7.92 7.83 2.34
CA ALA A 109 -9.26 7.48 2.79
C ALA A 109 -9.27 6.95 4.23
N TYR A 110 -8.29 6.11 4.59
CA TYR A 110 -8.11 5.62 5.97
C TYR A 110 -7.86 6.79 6.94
N ALA A 111 -6.93 7.70 6.63
CA ALA A 111 -6.67 8.88 7.45
C ALA A 111 -7.91 9.79 7.58
N THR A 112 -8.69 9.93 6.51
CA THR A 112 -9.94 10.71 6.53
C THR A 112 -10.99 10.07 7.43
N ALA A 113 -11.12 8.74 7.40
CA ALA A 113 -11.99 8.02 8.32
C ALA A 113 -11.56 8.23 9.78
N CYS A 114 -10.26 8.22 10.05
CA CYS A 114 -9.72 8.51 11.37
C CYS A 114 -9.99 9.95 11.84
N ALA A 115 -9.89 10.92 10.94
CA ALA A 115 -10.28 12.30 11.26
C ALA A 115 -11.77 12.42 11.62
N GLY A 116 -12.62 11.59 10.99
CA GLY A 116 -14.06 11.51 11.30
C GLY A 116 -14.38 11.06 12.74
N VAL A 117 -13.47 10.33 13.38
CA VAL A 117 -13.57 9.92 14.79
C VAL A 117 -12.71 10.77 15.75
N GLY A 118 -12.20 11.90 15.26
CA GLY A 118 -11.40 12.85 16.05
C GLY A 118 -9.93 12.47 16.22
N GLN A 119 -9.42 11.51 15.45
CA GLN A 119 -8.01 11.10 15.47
C GLN A 119 -7.27 11.70 14.27
N VAL A 120 -6.24 12.50 14.53
CA VAL A 120 -5.43 13.11 13.48
C VAL A 120 -4.26 12.20 13.13
N VAL A 121 -4.33 11.60 11.94
CA VAL A 121 -3.24 10.85 11.36
C VAL A 121 -2.31 11.80 10.62
N ASN A 122 -1.00 11.72 10.87
CA ASN A 122 -0.04 12.56 10.16
C ASN A 122 0.06 12.14 8.69
N THR A 123 -0.05 13.10 7.79
CA THR A 123 -0.02 12.87 6.34
C THR A 123 1.27 12.21 5.85
N THR A 124 2.40 12.46 6.53
CA THR A 124 3.68 11.80 6.20
C THR A 124 3.66 10.29 6.48
N GLN A 125 2.69 9.81 7.25
CA GLN A 125 2.55 8.39 7.59
C GLN A 125 1.66 7.64 6.61
N VAL A 126 0.92 8.34 5.74
CA VAL A 126 0.01 7.75 4.75
C VAL A 126 0.50 7.97 3.31
N THR A 127 1.73 8.43 3.16
CA THR A 127 2.44 8.56 1.88
C THR A 127 3.27 7.31 1.60
N LEU A 128 3.08 6.73 0.42
CA LEU A 128 3.92 5.65 -0.10
C LEU A 128 5.11 6.25 -0.83
N SER A 129 6.30 5.72 -0.58
CA SER A 129 7.53 6.09 -1.29
C SER A 129 7.81 5.16 -2.45
N ILE A 130 8.44 5.66 -3.49
CA ILE A 130 8.95 4.82 -4.58
C ILE A 130 10.17 4.02 -4.06
N PRO A 131 10.31 2.72 -4.42
CA PRO A 131 11.51 1.96 -4.09
C PRO A 131 12.77 2.63 -4.64
N SER A 132 13.85 2.66 -3.86
CA SER A 132 15.12 3.28 -4.27
C SER A 132 15.77 2.63 -5.49
N ASN A 133 15.34 1.42 -5.84
CA ASN A 133 15.82 0.63 -6.97
C ASN A 133 14.93 0.74 -8.23
N TRP A 134 13.97 1.67 -8.27
CA TRP A 134 13.12 1.87 -9.44
C TRP A 134 13.65 3.00 -10.34
N ASP A 135 14.09 2.64 -11.54
CA ASP A 135 14.63 3.57 -12.57
C ASP A 135 13.55 4.21 -13.47
N GLY A 136 12.29 4.19 -13.02
CA GLY A 136 11.17 4.81 -13.73
C GLY A 136 10.48 3.90 -14.76
N PRO A 137 9.39 4.40 -15.38
CA PRO A 137 8.54 3.62 -16.29
C PRO A 137 9.22 3.23 -17.61
N PHE A 138 10.32 3.91 -17.95
CA PHE A 138 11.13 3.64 -19.14
C PHE A 138 12.52 3.12 -18.76
N GLY A 139 12.70 2.60 -17.55
CA GLY A 139 14.00 2.21 -17.00
C GLY A 139 14.84 1.49 -18.04
N VAL A 140 15.84 2.19 -18.60
CA VAL A 140 16.81 1.61 -19.53
C VAL A 140 17.82 0.89 -18.66
N GLY A 141 17.38 -0.22 -18.05
CA GLY A 141 18.20 -1.10 -17.25
C GLY A 141 19.17 -1.85 -18.16
N LEU A 142 20.22 -1.18 -18.63
CA LEU A 142 21.34 -1.88 -19.21
C LEU A 142 22.01 -2.66 -18.08
N ASN A 143 22.06 -3.99 -18.21
CA ASN A 143 22.94 -4.78 -17.36
C ASN A 143 24.39 -4.25 -17.52
N THR A 144 25.27 -4.51 -16.56
CA THR A 144 26.65 -3.98 -16.59
C THR A 144 27.35 -4.22 -17.93
N GLY A 145 27.12 -5.37 -18.57
CA GLY A 145 27.64 -5.67 -19.90
C GLY A 145 27.07 -4.78 -20.99
N GLY A 146 25.76 -4.56 -21.00
CA GLY A 146 25.07 -3.64 -21.90
C GLY A 146 25.60 -2.22 -21.76
N THR A 147 25.82 -1.74 -20.53
CA THR A 147 26.37 -0.42 -20.25
C THR A 147 27.79 -0.26 -20.82
N VAL A 148 28.62 -1.29 -20.69
CA VAL A 148 29.97 -1.26 -21.27
C VAL A 148 29.89 -1.17 -22.79
N VAL A 149 29.01 -1.94 -23.43
CA VAL A 149 28.85 -1.93 -24.90
C VAL A 149 28.32 -0.58 -25.38
N THR A 150 27.29 -0.02 -24.74
CA THR A 150 26.74 1.28 -25.15
C THR A 150 27.71 2.42 -24.95
N VAL A 151 28.47 2.43 -23.84
CA VAL A 151 29.53 3.43 -23.61
C VAL A 151 30.67 3.27 -24.63
N ALA A 152 31.07 2.04 -24.94
CA ALA A 152 32.14 1.79 -25.92
C ALA A 152 31.73 2.25 -27.33
N VAL A 153 30.54 1.88 -27.79
CA VAL A 153 30.02 2.29 -29.11
C VAL A 153 29.81 3.80 -29.15
N GLY A 154 29.22 4.40 -28.11
CA GLY A 154 29.04 5.84 -28.01
C GLY A 154 30.38 6.59 -28.00
N GLY A 155 31.38 6.08 -27.30
CA GLY A 155 32.73 6.63 -27.28
C GLY A 155 33.41 6.57 -28.64
N LEU A 156 33.32 5.44 -29.35
CA LEU A 156 33.90 5.30 -30.69
C LEU A 156 33.23 6.23 -31.71
N LEU A 157 31.90 6.33 -31.68
CA LEU A 157 31.15 7.23 -32.56
C LEU A 157 31.43 8.71 -32.23
N GLY A 158 31.47 9.07 -30.95
CA GLY A 158 31.80 10.42 -30.50
C GLY A 158 33.23 10.82 -30.86
N PHE A 159 34.19 9.92 -30.66
CA PHE A 159 35.59 10.16 -31.02
C PHE A 159 35.76 10.28 -32.55
N GLY A 160 35.08 9.43 -33.32
CA GLY A 160 35.05 9.51 -34.78
C GLY A 160 34.47 10.85 -35.26
N ALA A 161 33.38 11.32 -34.65
CA ALA A 161 32.78 12.61 -34.98
C ALA A 161 33.74 13.78 -34.66
N ILE A 162 34.42 13.75 -33.51
CA ILE A 162 35.41 14.78 -33.13
C ILE A 162 36.59 14.81 -34.11
N MET A 163 37.11 13.64 -34.52
CA MET A 163 38.19 13.54 -35.50
C MET A 163 37.79 14.12 -36.86
N ILE A 164 36.55 13.88 -37.31
CA ILE A 164 36.03 14.45 -38.56
C ILE A 164 35.90 15.98 -38.44
N LEU A 165 35.32 16.48 -37.33
CA LEU A 165 35.16 17.91 -37.08
C LEU A 165 36.50 18.66 -36.92
N SER A 166 37.53 17.99 -36.41
CA SER A 166 38.87 18.59 -36.20
C SER A 166 39.75 18.56 -37.45
N ASN A 167 39.31 17.89 -38.53
CA ASN A 167 40.00 17.83 -39.83
C ASN A 167 39.20 18.53 -40.95
N MET A 168 38.13 19.24 -40.59
CA MET A 168 37.44 20.22 -41.44
C MET A 168 38.00 21.61 -41.15
#